data_AF-A0A2U3NYH2-F1
#
_entry.id   AF-A0A2U3NYH2-F1
#
_cell.length_a   1.000
_cell.length_b   1.000
_cell.length_c   1.000
_cell.angle_alpha   90.00
_cell.angle_beta   90.00
_cell.angle_gamma   90.00
#
_symmetry.space_group_name_H-M   'P 1'
#
loop_
_entity.id
_entity.type
_entity.pdbx_description
1 polymer ?
#
loop_
_entity_poly.entity_id
_entity_poly.type
_entity_poly.pdbx_seq_one_letter_code
_entity_poly.pdbx_strand_id
1 'polypeptide(L)'
;MKAVQVIVTAIAVLALTACPAHADPPTTQQITAVAVGSQGQAVNGYHETPPDGAVPAVSDCSTPSPSAVVADVYACSPSAADASTCWPSTPGSLLCVDNPWDMRLHRVAYQGQLPPVQPTASPDPFALLLDDGTRCLLRNGGSWGGRDDGFAGAYGCGKDFGSNPAVLCLPSQQSCIDRSGAAWTVKVGPLGAPDAHFPPPQTRTVSEAWFAGDRIPG
;
A
#
# COMPACT_ATOMS: atom_id res chain seq x y z
N MET A 1 -13.35 57.42 67.81
CA MET A 1 -13.33 56.99 66.40
C MET A 1 -12.30 55.88 66.28
N LYS A 2 -12.72 54.62 66.16
CA LYS A 2 -11.82 53.46 66.07
C LYS A 2 -11.62 53.10 64.60
N ALA A 3 -10.38 53.08 64.13
CA ALA A 3 -10.01 52.75 62.76
C ALA A 3 -10.16 51.24 62.52
N VAL A 4 -10.84 50.88 61.43
CA VAL A 4 -11.03 49.50 60.97
C VAL A 4 -9.90 49.18 59.99
N GLN A 5 -9.12 48.14 60.29
CA GLN A 5 -8.03 47.65 59.45
C GLN A 5 -8.62 46.62 58.46
N VAL A 6 -8.56 46.92 57.17
CA VAL A 6 -8.96 46.01 56.09
C VAL A 6 -7.73 45.21 55.66
N ILE A 7 -7.77 43.89 55.83
CA ILE A 7 -6.75 42.97 55.35
C ILE A 7 -7.15 42.54 53.93
N VAL A 8 -6.32 42.88 52.94
CA VAL A 8 -6.47 42.44 51.55
C VAL A 8 -5.59 41.22 51.34
N THR A 9 -6.20 40.04 51.20
CA THR A 9 -5.52 38.78 50.88
C THR A 9 -5.32 38.68 49.37
N ALA A 10 -4.07 38.72 48.91
CA ALA A 10 -3.73 38.48 47.51
C ALA A 10 -3.80 36.98 47.18
N ILE A 11 -4.67 36.58 46.25
CA ILE A 11 -4.77 35.22 45.73
C ILE A 11 -3.76 35.09 44.58
N ALA A 12 -2.71 34.28 44.77
CA ALA A 12 -1.79 33.93 43.71
C ALA A 12 -2.41 32.83 42.82
N VAL A 13 -2.68 33.17 41.56
CA VAL A 13 -3.17 32.22 40.55
C VAL A 13 -1.95 31.48 39.96
N LEU A 14 -1.74 30.22 40.34
CA LEU A 14 -0.78 29.34 39.65
C LEU A 14 -1.36 28.93 38.29
N ALA A 15 -0.83 29.51 37.22
CA ALA A 15 -1.10 29.06 35.87
C ALA A 15 -0.39 27.72 35.62
N LEU A 16 -1.15 26.62 35.64
CA LEU A 16 -0.70 25.32 35.17
C LEU A 16 -0.58 25.39 33.64
N THR A 17 0.63 25.50 33.13
CA THR A 17 0.92 25.28 31.70
C THR A 17 0.64 23.81 31.37
N ALA A 18 -0.49 23.54 30.74
CA ALA A 18 -0.75 22.23 30.16
C ALA A 18 0.27 21.99 29.05
N CYS A 19 1.15 20.99 29.22
CA CYS A 19 1.90 20.45 28.10
C CYS A 19 0.90 19.97 27.04
N PRO A 20 1.06 20.31 25.75
CA PRO A 20 0.27 19.68 24.72
C PRO A 20 0.56 18.18 24.78
N ALA A 21 -0.44 17.39 25.17
CA ALA A 21 -0.40 15.96 24.99
C ALA A 21 -0.26 15.71 23.48
N HIS A 22 0.93 15.27 23.06
CA HIS A 22 1.07 14.70 21.72
C HIS A 22 0.22 13.43 21.73
N ALA A 23 -0.87 13.43 20.97
CA ALA A 23 -1.61 12.20 20.71
C ALA A 23 -0.66 11.24 19.98
N ASP A 24 -0.67 9.97 20.36
CA ASP A 24 0.04 8.94 19.61
C ASP A 24 -0.44 8.97 18.15
N PRO A 25 0.47 8.77 17.18
CA PRO A 25 0.08 8.69 15.78
C PRO A 25 -0.98 7.58 15.59
N PRO A 26 -1.99 7.80 14.74
CA PRO A 26 -3.05 6.82 14.53
C PRO A 26 -2.45 5.50 14.02
N THR A 27 -2.99 4.38 14.51
CA THR A 27 -2.62 3.04 14.06
C THR A 27 -2.89 2.89 12.57
N THR A 28 -1.96 2.26 11.84
CA THR A 28 -2.16 1.92 10.43
C THR A 28 -3.31 0.94 10.27
N GLN A 29 -4.29 1.29 9.45
CA GLN A 29 -5.40 0.41 9.13
C GLN A 29 -4.96 -0.63 8.09
N GLN A 30 -5.02 -1.90 8.45
CA GLN A 30 -4.84 -3.01 7.51
C GLN A 30 -6.20 -3.39 6.93
N ILE A 31 -6.31 -3.35 5.60
CA ILE A 31 -7.56 -3.59 4.88
C ILE A 31 -7.38 -4.82 3.99
N THR A 32 -8.24 -5.80 4.16
CA THR A 32 -8.26 -6.99 3.31
C THR A 32 -9.29 -6.79 2.20
N ALA A 33 -8.81 -6.50 0.99
CA ALA A 33 -9.62 -6.35 -0.20
C ALA A 33 -10.16 -7.70 -0.66
N VAL A 34 -11.48 -7.80 -0.74
CA VAL A 34 -12.17 -8.93 -1.34
C VAL A 34 -12.82 -8.45 -2.63
N ALA A 35 -12.10 -8.59 -3.74
CA ALA A 35 -12.49 -8.01 -5.02
C ALA A 35 -13.26 -8.98 -5.93
N VAL A 36 -13.08 -10.28 -5.74
CA VAL A 36 -13.63 -11.33 -6.61
C VAL A 36 -14.43 -12.33 -5.79
N GLY A 37 -15.63 -12.69 -6.27
CA GLY A 37 -16.50 -13.69 -5.66
C GLY A 37 -16.11 -15.13 -6.03
N SER A 38 -16.73 -16.10 -5.37
CA SER A 38 -16.49 -17.53 -5.61
C SER A 38 -16.74 -17.99 -7.06
N GLN A 39 -17.63 -17.34 -7.80
CA GLN A 39 -17.92 -17.63 -9.21
C GLN A 39 -17.03 -16.83 -10.18
N GLY A 40 -16.05 -16.09 -9.67
CA GLY A 40 -15.09 -15.35 -10.49
C GLY A 40 -15.57 -13.98 -10.96
N GLN A 41 -16.66 -13.46 -10.42
CA GLN A 41 -17.21 -12.13 -10.71
C GLN A 41 -16.65 -11.07 -9.76
N ALA A 42 -16.61 -9.80 -10.21
CA ALA A 42 -16.27 -8.69 -9.34
C ALA A 42 -17.35 -8.50 -8.24
N VAL A 43 -16.93 -8.17 -7.01
CA VAL A 43 -17.82 -8.00 -5.83
C VAL A 43 -17.41 -6.78 -4.99
N ASN A 44 -18.19 -6.43 -3.95
CA ASN A 44 -17.87 -5.34 -3.02
C ASN A 44 -17.60 -3.97 -3.66
N GLY A 45 -18.29 -3.67 -4.76
CA GLY A 45 -18.13 -2.42 -5.50
C GLY A 45 -17.02 -2.46 -6.57
N TYR A 46 -16.22 -3.53 -6.61
CA TYR A 46 -15.29 -3.74 -7.72
C TYR A 46 -16.02 -3.97 -9.03
N HIS A 47 -15.42 -3.48 -10.11
CA HIS A 47 -15.92 -3.63 -11.46
C HIS A 47 -14.77 -3.87 -12.43
N GLU A 48 -15.08 -4.60 -13.50
CA GLU A 48 -14.12 -4.86 -14.57
C GLU A 48 -14.03 -3.65 -15.49
N THR A 49 -12.81 -3.25 -15.80
CA THR A 49 -12.46 -2.25 -16.81
C THR A 49 -11.59 -2.89 -17.89
N PRO A 50 -11.57 -2.34 -19.12
CA PRO A 50 -10.56 -2.72 -20.09
C PRO A 50 -9.16 -2.60 -19.47
N PRO A 51 -8.24 -3.54 -19.75
CA PRO A 51 -6.89 -3.45 -19.23
C PRO A 51 -6.22 -2.14 -19.68
N ASP A 52 -5.55 -1.47 -18.75
CA ASP A 52 -4.77 -0.27 -19.06
C ASP A 52 -3.51 -0.60 -19.89
N GLY A 53 -3.07 -1.86 -19.84
CA GLY A 53 -1.92 -2.42 -20.59
C GLY A 53 -2.28 -3.13 -21.91
N ALA A 54 -1.27 -3.27 -22.78
CA ALA A 54 -1.42 -3.89 -24.11
C ALA A 54 -1.38 -5.44 -24.10
N VAL A 55 -1.15 -6.07 -22.94
CA VAL A 55 -0.95 -7.52 -22.83
C VAL A 55 -2.16 -8.18 -22.16
N PRO A 56 -3.12 -8.72 -22.93
CA PRO A 56 -4.36 -9.28 -22.37
C PRO A 56 -4.22 -10.72 -21.86
N ALA A 57 -3.03 -11.31 -21.91
CA ALA A 57 -2.79 -12.70 -21.57
C ALA A 57 -1.51 -12.89 -20.76
N VAL A 58 -1.55 -13.79 -19.79
CA VAL A 58 -0.43 -14.18 -18.94
C VAL A 58 -0.01 -15.62 -19.24
N SER A 59 1.28 -15.92 -19.09
CA SER A 59 1.87 -17.22 -19.42
C SER A 59 2.32 -18.02 -18.21
N ASP A 60 2.57 -17.36 -17.07
CA ASP A 60 2.98 -18.03 -15.84
C ASP A 60 2.28 -17.39 -14.64
N CYS A 61 1.60 -18.20 -13.85
CA CYS A 61 0.92 -17.84 -12.60
C CYS A 61 1.29 -18.85 -11.50
N SER A 62 2.56 -19.28 -11.45
CA SER A 62 3.06 -20.24 -10.47
C SER A 62 3.47 -19.60 -9.13
N THR A 63 3.43 -18.27 -9.05
CA THR A 63 3.86 -17.52 -7.86
C THR A 63 2.69 -16.89 -7.12
N PRO A 64 2.67 -16.94 -5.78
CA PRO A 64 1.68 -16.20 -5.01
C PRO A 64 1.89 -14.69 -5.20
N SER A 65 0.81 -13.92 -5.17
CA SER A 65 0.91 -12.48 -5.08
C SER A 65 1.66 -12.09 -3.79
N PRO A 66 2.60 -11.12 -3.83
CA PRO A 66 3.23 -10.59 -2.61
C PRO A 66 2.22 -10.06 -1.59
N SER A 67 1.03 -9.69 -2.07
CA SER A 67 -0.04 -9.07 -1.30
C SER A 67 -1.08 -10.04 -0.77
N ALA A 68 -0.96 -11.32 -1.10
CA ALA A 68 -1.89 -12.37 -0.70
C ALA A 68 -1.84 -12.60 0.81
N VAL A 69 -3.00 -12.54 1.48
CA VAL A 69 -3.16 -13.04 2.86
C VAL A 69 -3.88 -14.39 2.92
N VAL A 70 -4.23 -14.93 1.75
CA VAL A 70 -4.93 -16.21 1.56
C VAL A 70 -4.38 -16.96 0.35
N ALA A 71 -4.64 -18.27 0.27
CA ALA A 71 -4.27 -19.08 -0.88
C ALA A 71 -4.94 -18.59 -2.17
N ASP A 72 -4.40 -19.02 -3.30
CA ASP A 72 -4.98 -18.80 -4.64
C ASP A 72 -5.18 -17.33 -5.02
N VAL A 73 -4.24 -16.48 -4.59
CA VAL A 73 -4.04 -15.13 -5.13
C VAL A 73 -2.66 -15.10 -5.80
N TYR A 74 -2.65 -14.70 -7.06
CA TYR A 74 -1.54 -14.94 -7.98
C TYR A 74 -0.83 -13.64 -8.36
N ALA A 75 0.49 -13.73 -8.49
CA ALA A 75 1.26 -12.83 -9.33
C ALA A 75 1.60 -13.57 -10.62
N CYS A 76 1.30 -12.95 -11.76
CA CYS A 76 1.45 -13.57 -13.07
C CYS A 76 2.41 -12.78 -13.97
N SER A 77 3.09 -13.51 -14.86
CA SER A 77 3.99 -12.98 -15.87
C SER A 77 3.37 -12.98 -17.27
N PRO A 78 3.76 -12.03 -18.15
CA PRO A 78 4.75 -10.97 -17.91
C PRO A 78 4.16 -9.83 -17.05
N SER A 79 5.03 -9.10 -16.36
CA SER A 79 4.62 -7.94 -15.54
C SER A 79 3.93 -6.85 -16.36
N ALA A 80 4.18 -6.78 -17.67
CA ALA A 80 3.49 -5.88 -18.62
C ALA A 80 1.98 -6.16 -18.78
N ALA A 81 1.46 -7.26 -18.22
CA ALA A 81 0.02 -7.54 -18.13
C ALA A 81 -0.62 -6.93 -16.86
N ASP A 82 0.16 -6.20 -16.04
CA ASP A 82 -0.28 -5.60 -14.79
C ASP A 82 -0.91 -6.59 -13.79
N ALA A 83 -0.50 -7.85 -13.85
CA ALA A 83 -1.12 -8.98 -13.16
C ALA A 83 -0.41 -9.37 -11.85
N SER A 84 -0.12 -8.41 -10.96
CA SER A 84 0.62 -8.66 -9.70
C SER A 84 -0.25 -9.21 -8.55
N THR A 85 -1.57 -8.98 -8.62
CA THR A 85 -2.54 -9.37 -7.59
C THR A 85 -3.83 -9.80 -8.27
N CYS A 86 -3.98 -11.11 -8.50
CA CYS A 86 -5.07 -11.66 -9.30
C CYS A 86 -5.77 -12.85 -8.62
N TRP A 87 -7.07 -12.98 -8.84
CA TRP A 87 -7.88 -14.10 -8.38
C TRP A 87 -8.39 -14.93 -9.57
N PRO A 88 -8.58 -16.24 -9.39
CA PRO A 88 -9.29 -17.07 -10.37
C PRO A 88 -10.66 -16.49 -10.71
N SER A 89 -10.95 -16.40 -12.02
CA SER A 89 -12.23 -15.93 -12.53
C SER A 89 -12.96 -17.04 -13.29
N THR A 90 -13.61 -16.73 -14.42
CA THR A 90 -14.19 -17.70 -15.34
C THR A 90 -13.10 -18.57 -15.97
N PRO A 91 -13.43 -19.78 -16.46
CA PRO A 91 -12.45 -20.72 -16.99
C PRO A 91 -11.48 -20.07 -17.99
N GLY A 92 -10.17 -20.26 -17.75
CA GLY A 92 -9.11 -19.70 -18.58
C GLY A 92 -8.82 -18.21 -18.36
N SER A 93 -9.27 -17.62 -17.24
CA SER A 93 -9.00 -16.22 -16.93
C SER A 93 -8.84 -15.92 -15.44
N LEU A 94 -8.20 -14.79 -15.16
CA LEU A 94 -8.11 -14.20 -13.83
C LEU A 94 -8.65 -12.76 -13.87
N LEU A 95 -9.11 -12.27 -12.72
CA LEU A 95 -9.35 -10.85 -12.49
C LEU A 95 -8.25 -10.30 -11.58
N CYS A 96 -7.58 -9.25 -12.04
CA CYS A 96 -6.45 -8.62 -11.39
C CYS A 96 -6.86 -7.23 -10.91
N VAL A 97 -6.44 -6.83 -9.70
CA VAL A 97 -6.74 -5.49 -9.18
C VAL A 97 -5.79 -4.45 -9.73
N ASP A 98 -6.34 -3.40 -10.32
CA ASP A 98 -5.58 -2.22 -10.74
C ASP A 98 -5.30 -1.34 -9.52
N ASN A 99 -6.35 -0.94 -8.81
CA ASN A 99 -6.26 -0.15 -7.59
C ASN A 99 -7.51 -0.32 -6.71
N PRO A 100 -7.40 -0.14 -5.37
CA PRO A 100 -8.53 -0.35 -4.47
C PRO A 100 -9.46 0.86 -4.34
N TRP A 101 -9.03 2.05 -4.73
CA TRP A 101 -9.79 3.29 -4.50
C TRP A 101 -10.87 3.54 -5.55
N ASP A 102 -10.56 3.24 -6.81
CA ASP A 102 -11.51 3.26 -7.91
C ASP A 102 -12.23 1.92 -8.05
N MET A 103 -11.84 0.91 -7.26
CA MET A 103 -12.40 -0.44 -7.27
C MET A 103 -12.34 -1.08 -8.67
N ARG A 104 -11.20 -0.92 -9.36
CA ARG A 104 -11.00 -1.39 -10.73
C ARG A 104 -10.30 -2.74 -10.76
N LEU A 105 -10.84 -3.63 -11.57
CA LEU A 105 -10.23 -4.89 -11.96
C LEU A 105 -10.04 -4.90 -13.47
N HIS A 106 -9.03 -5.62 -13.95
CA HIS A 106 -8.94 -6.03 -15.34
C HIS A 106 -8.86 -7.54 -15.46
N ARG A 107 -9.23 -8.05 -16.63
CA ARG A 107 -9.17 -9.48 -16.94
C ARG A 107 -7.94 -9.81 -17.76
N VAL A 108 -7.29 -10.91 -17.38
CA VAL A 108 -6.23 -11.53 -18.17
C VAL A 108 -6.59 -12.97 -18.51
N ALA A 109 -6.26 -13.39 -19.73
CA ALA A 109 -6.37 -14.78 -20.15
C ALA A 109 -5.19 -15.61 -19.64
N TYR A 110 -5.44 -16.85 -19.23
CA TYR A 110 -4.41 -17.81 -18.84
C TYR A 110 -4.69 -19.17 -19.48
N GLN A 111 -3.69 -19.75 -20.11
CA GLN A 111 -3.78 -21.08 -20.69
C GLN A 111 -3.22 -22.12 -19.73
N GLY A 112 -4.08 -23.00 -19.23
CA GLY A 112 -3.70 -24.09 -18.35
C GLY A 112 -4.50 -24.13 -17.06
N GLN A 113 -4.09 -25.01 -16.17
CA GLN A 113 -4.64 -25.10 -14.83
C GLN A 113 -3.76 -24.28 -13.88
N LEU A 114 -4.40 -23.43 -13.07
CA LEU A 114 -3.67 -22.68 -12.05
C LEU A 114 -3.10 -23.66 -11.01
N PRO A 115 -1.77 -23.62 -10.74
CA PRO A 115 -1.19 -24.39 -9.66
C PRO A 115 -1.64 -23.79 -8.31
N PRO A 116 -1.83 -24.60 -7.26
CA PRO A 116 -2.11 -24.05 -5.94
C PRO A 116 -0.93 -23.20 -5.45
N VAL A 117 -1.21 -22.01 -4.93
CA VAL A 117 -0.22 -21.11 -4.33
C VAL A 117 -0.62 -20.73 -2.91
N GLN A 118 0.38 -20.50 -2.06
CA GLN A 118 0.20 -20.12 -0.66
C GLN A 118 0.79 -18.73 -0.40
N PRO A 119 0.19 -17.92 0.49
CA PRO A 119 0.75 -16.64 0.92
C PRO A 119 2.19 -16.73 1.38
N THR A 120 2.93 -15.64 1.22
CA THR A 120 4.22 -15.48 1.89
C THR A 120 4.00 -15.30 3.40
N ALA A 121 5.03 -15.60 4.20
CA ALA A 121 4.94 -15.46 5.67
C ALA A 121 4.79 -14.00 6.13
N SER A 122 5.17 -13.05 5.28
CA SER A 122 5.09 -11.62 5.55
C SER A 122 4.67 -10.90 4.27
N PRO A 123 3.36 -10.85 3.96
CA PRO A 123 2.87 -10.22 2.75
C PRO A 123 3.14 -8.72 2.78
N ASP A 124 3.42 -8.15 1.61
CA ASP A 124 3.51 -6.71 1.37
C ASP A 124 2.19 -6.22 0.75
N PRO A 125 1.56 -5.15 1.27
CA PRO A 125 0.30 -4.66 0.73
C PRO A 125 0.46 -4.26 -0.75
N PHE A 126 -0.58 -4.46 -1.57
CA PHE A 126 -0.56 -4.02 -2.97
C PHE A 126 -0.78 -2.51 -3.10
N ALA A 127 -1.33 -1.86 -2.08
CA ALA A 127 -1.56 -0.43 -2.06
C ALA A 127 -1.39 0.19 -0.67
N LEU A 128 -0.93 1.44 -0.65
CA LEU A 128 -0.71 2.25 0.54
C LEU A 128 -1.41 3.60 0.40
N LEU A 129 -2.04 4.06 1.48
CA LEU A 129 -2.43 5.45 1.66
C LEU A 129 -1.54 6.08 2.73
N LEU A 130 -0.85 7.17 2.40
CA LEU A 130 0.03 7.88 3.34
C LEU A 130 -0.74 8.93 4.15
N ASP A 131 -0.09 9.45 5.19
CA ASP A 131 -0.63 10.50 6.07
C ASP A 131 -1.00 11.82 5.38
N ASP A 132 -0.34 12.14 4.27
CA ASP A 132 -0.65 13.31 3.45
C ASP A 132 -1.71 13.04 2.35
N GLY A 133 -2.31 11.85 2.35
CA GLY A 133 -3.29 11.41 1.36
C GLY A 133 -2.68 10.88 0.05
N THR A 134 -1.35 10.80 -0.04
CA THR A 134 -0.68 10.20 -1.19
C THR A 134 -1.03 8.71 -1.29
N ARG A 135 -1.46 8.31 -2.48
CA ARG A 135 -1.75 6.92 -2.82
C ARG A 135 -0.55 6.31 -3.50
N CYS A 136 -0.19 5.09 -3.13
CA CYS A 136 0.91 4.34 -3.75
C CYS A 136 0.49 2.91 -4.09
N LEU A 137 0.92 2.42 -5.24
CA LEU A 137 0.71 1.03 -5.68
C LEU A 137 2.03 0.27 -5.70
N LEU A 138 1.98 -1.01 -5.30
CA LEU A 138 3.15 -1.89 -5.32
C LEU A 138 3.69 -1.98 -6.74
N ARG A 139 5.00 -1.82 -6.88
CA ARG A 139 5.68 -1.86 -8.17
C ARG A 139 5.49 -3.24 -8.80
N ASN A 140 4.92 -3.25 -10.00
CA ASN A 140 4.85 -4.42 -10.86
C ASN A 140 5.74 -4.26 -12.09
N GLY A 141 7.01 -4.68 -11.99
CA GLY A 141 7.96 -4.59 -13.09
C GLY A 141 8.29 -3.15 -13.52
N GLY A 142 8.44 -2.95 -14.83
CA GLY A 142 8.81 -1.68 -15.46
C GLY A 142 10.29 -1.29 -15.28
N SER A 143 10.77 -0.46 -16.22
CA SER A 143 12.07 0.19 -16.09
C SER A 143 11.93 1.40 -15.17
N TRP A 144 12.47 1.29 -13.97
CA TRP A 144 12.45 2.38 -12.99
C TRP A 144 13.84 2.98 -12.90
N GLY A 145 13.87 4.28 -12.59
CA GLY A 145 15.09 4.99 -12.26
C GLY A 145 15.76 4.47 -10.99
N GLY A 146 16.91 5.05 -10.67
CA GLY A 146 17.67 4.75 -9.47
C GLY A 146 18.08 6.01 -8.72
N ARG A 147 19.00 5.81 -7.77
CA ARG A 147 19.63 6.83 -6.93
C ARG A 147 21.02 6.34 -6.53
N ASP A 148 21.95 7.28 -6.34
CA ASP A 148 23.33 6.97 -5.96
C ASP A 148 23.50 6.48 -4.51
N ASP A 149 22.47 6.65 -3.68
CA ASP A 149 22.40 6.22 -2.28
C ASP A 149 21.91 4.79 -2.09
N GLY A 150 21.70 4.05 -3.21
CA GLY A 150 21.37 2.62 -3.21
C GLY A 150 19.90 2.32 -2.93
N PHE A 151 19.04 3.32 -2.73
CA PHE A 151 17.60 3.12 -2.61
C PHE A 151 16.98 2.75 -3.96
N ALA A 152 16.06 1.79 -3.94
CA ALA A 152 15.24 1.39 -5.08
C ALA A 152 13.75 1.61 -4.80
N GLY A 153 12.97 1.82 -5.85
CA GLY A 153 11.51 1.98 -5.74
C GLY A 153 10.78 0.65 -5.57
N ALA A 154 9.94 0.60 -4.54
CA ALA A 154 9.03 -0.50 -4.24
C ALA A 154 7.57 -0.18 -4.48
N TYR A 155 7.16 1.09 -4.32
CA TYR A 155 5.81 1.53 -4.67
C TYR A 155 5.85 2.82 -5.49
N GLY A 156 4.93 2.94 -6.43
CA GLY A 156 4.78 4.13 -7.26
C GLY A 156 3.67 5.00 -6.70
N CYS A 157 3.96 6.26 -6.47
CA CYS A 157 3.09 7.14 -5.70
C CYS A 157 2.58 8.33 -6.51
N GLY A 158 1.44 8.86 -6.07
CA GLY A 158 0.81 10.02 -6.70
C GLY A 158 -0.17 9.62 -7.80
N LYS A 159 -0.51 10.59 -8.65
CA LYS A 159 -1.63 10.46 -9.59
C LYS A 159 -1.45 9.37 -10.63
N ASP A 160 -0.24 9.22 -11.14
CA ASP A 160 0.07 8.30 -12.23
C ASP A 160 0.69 6.99 -11.73
N PHE A 161 0.80 6.82 -10.40
CA PHE A 161 1.47 5.68 -9.75
C PHE A 161 2.86 5.36 -10.32
N GLY A 162 3.55 6.39 -10.82
CA GLY A 162 4.87 6.31 -11.41
C GLY A 162 5.98 6.27 -10.37
N SER A 163 7.22 6.27 -10.84
CA SER A 163 8.42 6.14 -10.01
C SER A 163 8.85 7.43 -9.29
N ASN A 164 8.08 8.52 -9.39
CA ASN A 164 8.46 9.81 -8.82
C ASN A 164 7.22 10.64 -8.35
N PRO A 165 6.90 10.67 -7.05
CA PRO A 165 7.64 10.04 -5.95
C PRO A 165 7.42 8.52 -5.87
N ALA A 166 8.29 7.82 -5.15
CA ALA A 166 8.18 6.40 -4.87
C ALA A 166 8.38 6.13 -3.37
N VAL A 167 7.82 5.01 -2.88
CA VAL A 167 8.31 4.39 -1.65
C VAL A 167 9.64 3.70 -1.97
N LEU A 168 10.64 3.98 -1.16
CA LEU A 168 12.02 3.61 -1.32
C LEU A 168 12.46 2.60 -0.27
N CYS A 169 13.28 1.65 -0.67
CA CYS A 169 13.97 0.73 0.25
C CYS A 169 15.34 0.33 -0.28
N LEU A 170 16.19 -0.07 0.66
CA LEU A 170 17.47 -0.67 0.33
C LEU A 170 17.26 -2.14 -0.06
N PRO A 171 17.99 -2.67 -1.05
CA PRO A 171 17.87 -4.06 -1.47
C PRO A 171 18.12 -5.11 -0.37
N SER A 172 18.79 -4.73 0.71
CA SER A 172 19.04 -5.60 1.86
C SER A 172 17.85 -5.73 2.81
N GLN A 173 16.80 -4.91 2.65
CA GLN A 173 15.63 -4.94 3.52
C GLN A 173 14.65 -6.01 3.08
N GLN A 174 14.03 -6.69 4.06
CA GLN A 174 12.99 -7.69 3.80
C GLN A 174 11.66 -7.07 3.37
N SER A 175 11.35 -5.87 3.87
CA SER A 175 10.18 -5.08 3.48
C SER A 175 10.56 -3.60 3.46
N CYS A 176 9.90 -2.85 2.58
CA CYS A 176 10.08 -1.41 2.42
C CYS A 176 9.20 -0.61 3.42
N ILE A 177 8.45 -1.32 4.26
CA ILE A 177 7.55 -0.78 5.28
C ILE A 177 8.11 -1.18 6.65
N ASP A 178 8.38 -0.19 7.50
CA ASP A 178 8.67 -0.43 8.91
C ASP A 178 7.35 -0.66 9.67
N ARG A 179 7.16 -1.89 10.13
CA ARG A 179 5.97 -2.36 10.85
C ARG A 179 6.23 -2.60 12.35
N SER A 180 7.33 -2.08 12.88
CA SER A 180 7.73 -2.29 14.28
C SER A 180 6.82 -1.61 15.30
N GLY A 181 6.07 -0.58 14.88
CA GLY A 181 5.08 0.14 15.69
C GLY A 181 3.65 -0.04 15.19
N ALA A 182 2.69 0.52 15.95
CA ALA A 182 1.28 0.56 15.56
C ALA A 182 1.04 1.44 14.33
N ALA A 183 1.77 2.55 14.23
CA ALA A 183 1.85 3.39 13.04
C ALA A 183 3.03 2.90 12.18
N TRP A 184 2.72 2.26 11.06
CA TRP A 184 3.72 1.83 10.09
C TRP A 184 4.30 3.03 9.37
N THR A 185 5.56 2.92 8.95
CA THR A 185 6.22 4.01 8.21
C THR A 185 6.93 3.51 6.96
N VAL A 186 7.07 4.42 6.00
CA VAL A 186 7.81 4.20 4.75
C VAL A 186 8.76 5.36 4.49
N LYS A 187 9.78 5.11 3.67
CA LYS A 187 10.66 6.14 3.14
C LYS A 187 10.17 6.56 1.76
N VAL A 188 9.94 7.85 1.54
CA VAL A 188 9.40 8.40 0.28
C VAL A 188 10.37 9.39 -0.31
N GLY A 189 10.62 9.26 -1.61
CA GLY A 189 11.49 10.19 -2.33
C GLY A 189 11.42 10.01 -3.83
N PRO A 190 12.10 10.87 -4.59
CA PRO A 190 12.18 10.77 -6.04
C PRO A 190 13.11 9.65 -6.49
N LEU A 191 12.87 9.12 -7.68
CA LEU A 191 13.83 8.34 -8.46
C LEU A 191 14.26 9.14 -9.69
N GLY A 192 15.49 8.91 -10.17
CA GLY A 192 16.07 9.61 -11.32
C GLY A 192 16.95 8.69 -12.15
N ALA A 193 17.96 9.25 -12.82
CA ALA A 193 19.03 8.43 -13.40
C ALA A 193 19.71 7.59 -12.30
N PRO A 194 20.31 6.42 -12.61
CA PRO A 194 20.93 5.57 -11.60
C PRO A 194 21.98 6.25 -10.71
N ASP A 195 22.65 7.28 -11.22
CA ASP A 195 23.67 8.10 -10.54
C ASP A 195 23.12 9.44 -10.00
N ALA A 196 21.80 9.65 -10.06
CA ALA A 196 21.19 10.87 -9.56
C ALA A 196 21.28 10.96 -8.04
N HIS A 197 21.81 12.08 -7.56
CA HIS A 197 21.86 12.43 -6.15
C HIS A 197 20.62 13.21 -5.73
N PHE A 198 20.05 12.85 -4.59
CA PHE A 198 18.86 13.48 -4.04
C PHE A 198 18.99 13.61 -2.52
N PRO A 199 18.19 14.49 -1.88
CA PRO A 199 18.09 14.53 -0.44
C PRO A 199 17.66 13.17 0.16
N PRO A 200 17.96 12.93 1.45
CA PRO A 200 17.48 11.75 2.14
C PRO A 200 15.96 11.58 2.02
N PRO A 201 15.45 10.34 1.87
CA PRO A 201 14.02 10.08 1.80
C PRO A 201 13.27 10.59 3.03
N GLN A 202 12.08 11.13 2.80
CA GLN A 202 11.18 11.56 3.87
C GLN A 202 10.51 10.35 4.51
N THR A 203 10.36 10.36 5.83
CA THR A 203 9.57 9.32 6.50
C THR A 203 8.11 9.73 6.47
N ARG A 204 7.23 8.84 6.02
CA ARG A 204 5.77 9.04 6.00
C ARG A 204 5.08 7.94 6.78
N THR A 205 4.02 8.30 7.49
CA THR A 205 3.17 7.32 8.15
C THR A 205 2.25 6.70 7.11
N VAL A 206 2.00 5.40 7.23
CA VAL A 206 1.00 4.69 6.44
C VAL A 206 -0.32 4.77 7.19
N SER A 207 -1.33 5.39 6.59
CA SER A 207 -2.69 5.45 7.12
C SER A 207 -3.44 4.16 6.82
N GLU A 208 -3.35 3.65 5.59
CA GLU A 208 -3.99 2.41 5.15
C GLU A 208 -3.01 1.52 4.39
N ALA A 209 -3.09 0.22 4.63
CA ALA A 209 -2.35 -0.82 3.90
C ALA A 209 -3.34 -1.87 3.38
N TRP A 210 -3.38 -2.08 2.06
CA TRP A 210 -4.35 -2.94 1.40
C TRP A 210 -3.74 -4.28 1.00
N PHE A 211 -4.34 -5.38 1.44
CA PHE A 211 -3.95 -6.76 1.19
C PHE A 211 -5.02 -7.51 0.41
N ALA A 212 -4.63 -8.56 -0.31
CA ALA A 212 -5.53 -9.36 -1.11
C ALA A 212 -6.12 -10.53 -0.31
N GLY A 213 -7.44 -10.47 -0.10
CA GLY A 213 -8.20 -11.42 0.71
C GLY A 213 -8.86 -12.54 -0.08
N ASP A 214 -9.61 -13.36 0.65
CA ASP A 214 -10.34 -14.49 0.10
C ASP A 214 -11.46 -14.07 -0.85
N ARG A 215 -11.88 -15.00 -1.70
CA ARG A 215 -13.11 -14.85 -2.46
C ARG A 215 -14.29 -15.11 -1.53
N ILE A 216 -15.31 -14.25 -1.55
CA ILE A 216 -16.51 -14.49 -0.71
C ILE A 216 -17.18 -15.80 -1.17
N PRO A 217 -17.59 -16.68 -0.23
CA PRO A 217 -18.49 -17.78 -0.53
C PRO A 217 -19.72 -17.27 -1.28
N GLY A 218 -20.11 -17.98 -2.33
CA GLY A 218 -21.32 -17.70 -3.10
C GLY A 218 -22.55 -18.25 -2.42
#